data_AF-A0A959DCZ4-F1
#
_entry.id   AF-A0A959DCZ4-F1
#
_cell.length_a   1.000
_cell.length_b   1.000
_cell.length_c   1.000
_cell.angle_alpha   90.00
_cell.angle_beta   90.00
_cell.angle_gamma   90.00
#
_symmetry.space_group_name_H-M   'P 1'
#
loop_
_entity.id
_entity.type
_entity.pdbx_description
1 polymer ?
#
loop_
_entity_poly.entity_id
_entity_poly.type
_entity_poly.pdbx_seq_one_letter_code
_entity_poly.pdbx_strand_id
1 'polypeptide(L)' 'MLYSMPQPFTHEEAEKAIAQLLAGEDEGWAYVAVPDPAGGPNSLIAVYDEEGEFVGYWK' A
#
# COMPACT_ATOMS: atom_id res chain seq x y z
N MET A 1 2.37 -10.58 20.67
CA MET A 1 1.86 -10.27 19.33
C MET A 1 2.93 -9.44 18.64
N LEU A 2 3.62 -10.00 17.65
CA LEU A 2 4.64 -9.28 16.87
C LEU A 2 3.91 -8.31 15.95
N TYR A 3 3.79 -7.05 16.37
CA TYR A 3 3.47 -5.94 15.47
C TYR A 3 4.66 -5.80 14.51
N SER A 4 4.69 -6.58 13.43
CA SER A 4 5.55 -6.25 12.31
C SER A 4 5.02 -4.94 11.73
N MET A 5 5.73 -3.85 11.98
CA MET A 5 5.51 -2.62 11.23
C MET A 5 5.56 -2.98 9.73
N PRO A 6 4.64 -2.48 8.90
CA PRO A 6 4.70 -2.70 7.45
C PRO A 6 6.10 -2.30 6.99
N GLN A 7 6.75 -3.19 6.24
CA GLN A 7 8.11 -2.94 5.81
C GLN A 7 8.02 -1.80 4.78
N PRO A 8 8.65 -0.65 5.02
CA PRO A 8 8.50 0.49 4.14
C PRO A 8 9.13 0.13 2.78
N PHE A 9 8.34 0.17 1.71
CA PHE A 9 8.79 -0.10 0.35
C PHE A 9 9.54 1.11 -0.19
N THR A 10 10.46 0.96 -1.14
CA THR A 10 10.81 2.11 -1.97
C THR A 10 9.61 2.52 -2.82
N HIS A 11 9.57 3.77 -3.31
CA HIS A 11 8.46 4.23 -4.15
C HIS A 11 8.26 3.33 -5.38
N GLU A 12 9.35 2.93 -6.04
CA GLU A 12 9.30 2.04 -7.20
C GLU A 12 8.80 0.62 -6.85
N GLU A 13 9.16 0.10 -5.68
CA GLU A 13 8.65 -1.19 -5.21
C GLU A 13 7.16 -1.12 -4.87
N ALA A 14 6.71 -0.01 -4.27
CA ALA A 14 5.30 0.22 -3.97
C ALA A 14 4.46 0.22 -5.24
N GLU A 15 4.90 0.93 -6.29
CA GLU A 15 4.22 0.94 -7.59
C GLU A 15 4.18 -0.44 -8.26
N LYS A 16 5.29 -1.21 -8.20
CA LYS A 16 5.33 -2.57 -8.75
C LYS A 16 4.40 -3.53 -8.01
N ALA A 17 4.27 -3.39 -6.69
CA ALA A 17 3.35 -4.18 -5.89
C ALA A 17 1.89 -3.81 -6.19
N ILE A 18 1.59 -2.51 -6.29
CA ILE A 18 0.25 -2.01 -6.70
C ILE A 18 -0.14 -2.57 -8.07
N ALA A 19 0.77 -2.54 -9.05
CA ALA A 19 0.52 -3.07 -10.38
C ALA A 19 0.21 -4.58 -10.37
N GLN A 20 0.86 -5.35 -9.48
CA GLN A 20 0.59 -6.78 -9.29
C GLN A 20 -0.75 -7.01 -8.58
N LEU A 21 -1.08 -6.20 -7.58
CA LEU A 21 -2.35 -6.27 -6.85
C LEU A 21 -3.54 -5.97 -7.77
N LEU A 22 -3.44 -4.92 -8.59
CA LEU A 22 -4.45 -4.55 -9.58
C LEU A 22 -4.57 -5.58 -10.71
N ALA A 23 -3.49 -6.29 -11.05
CA ALA A 23 -3.51 -7.37 -12.04
C ALA A 23 -4.16 -8.66 -11.50
N GLY A 24 -4.38 -8.77 -10.19
CA GLY A 24 -4.84 -9.98 -9.49
C GLY A 24 -6.35 -10.15 -9.31
N GLU A 25 -7.19 -9.31 -9.93
CA GLU A 25 -8.67 -9.42 -9.90
C GLU A 25 -9.37 -9.05 -8.56
N ASP A 26 -8.78 -8.24 -7.69
CA ASP A 26 -9.53 -7.67 -6.55
C ASP A 26 -10.40 -6.48 -7.03
N GLU A 27 -11.48 -6.79 -7.77
CA GLU A 27 -12.52 -5.83 -8.15
C GLU A 27 -13.11 -5.19 -6.89
N GLY A 28 -12.82 -3.90 -6.68
CA GLY A 28 -13.32 -3.12 -5.55
C GLY A 28 -12.23 -2.51 -4.68
N TRP A 29 -10.98 -2.95 -4.76
CA TRP A 29 -9.91 -2.39 -3.92
C TRP A 29 -9.07 -1.37 -4.69
N ALA A 30 -8.81 -0.23 -4.06
CA ALA A 30 -7.91 0.79 -4.58
C ALA A 30 -6.62 0.84 -3.76
N TYR A 31 -5.48 0.85 -4.45
CA TYR A 31 -4.16 0.85 -3.82
C TYR A 31 -3.38 2.09 -4.25
N VAL A 32 -2.81 2.82 -3.29
CA VAL A 32 -2.10 4.09 -3.54
C VAL A 32 -0.77 4.10 -2.78
N ALA A 33 0.32 4.41 -3.49
CA ALA A 33 1.61 4.64 -2.86
C ALA A 33 1.60 6.02 -2.18
N VAL A 34 1.77 6.04 -0.85
CA VAL A 34 1.87 7.26 -0.05
C VAL A 34 3.26 7.36 0.58
N PRO A 35 3.81 8.58 0.73
CA PRO A 35 5.10 8.75 1.38
C PRO A 35 5.07 8.29 2.83
N ASP A 36 6.17 7.70 3.30
CA ASP A 36 6.32 7.28 4.69
C ASP A 36 6.17 8.49 5.64
N PRO A 37 5.20 8.49 6.58
CA PRO A 37 5.02 9.59 7.53
C PRO A 37 6.23 9.80 8.45
N ALA A 38 7.15 8.83 8.55
CA ALA A 38 8.42 8.99 9.24
C ALA A 38 9.42 9.91 8.50
N GLY A 39 9.09 10.37 7.28
CA GLY A 39 9.91 11.31 6.50
C GLY A 39 11.07 10.65 5.75
N GLY A 40 11.00 9.34 5.51
CA GLY A 40 12.00 8.58 4.77
C GLY A 40 11.82 8.63 3.25
N PRO A 41 12.77 8.10 2.47
CA PRO A 41 12.65 7.95 1.00
C PRO A 41 11.67 6.84 0.59
N ASN A 42 11.06 6.18 1.58
CA ASN A 42 10.20 5.03 1.39
C ASN A 42 8.74 5.47 1.21
N SER A 43 7.93 4.56 0.70
CA SER A 43 6.50 4.66 0.52
C SER A 43 5.80 3.48 1.17
N LEU A 44 4.57 3.71 1.61
CA LEU A 44 3.63 2.70 2.06
C LEU A 44 2.54 2.55 1.01
N ILE A 45 1.93 1.38 0.93
CA ILE A 45 0.78 1.16 0.06
C ILE A 45 -0.47 1.32 0.92
N ALA A 46 -1.17 2.44 0.75
CA ALA A 46 -2.48 2.67 1.33
C ALA A 46 -3.52 1.88 0.54
N VAL A 47 -4.38 1.17 1.25
CA VAL A 47 -5.47 0.37 0.71
C VAL A 47 -6.78 1.09 1.03
N TYR A 48 -7.64 1.16 0.03
CA TYR A 48 -8.99 1.70 0.10
C TYR A 48 -9.97 0.64 -0.40
N ASP A 49 -11.16 0.62 0.18
CA ASP A 49 -12.25 -0.24 -0.29
C ASP A 49 -13.00 0.39 -1.49
N GLU A 50 -14.09 -0.27 -1.89
CA GLU A 50 -14.90 0.11 -3.06
C GLU A 50 -15.66 1.42 -2.87
N GLU A 51 -15.90 1.83 -1.62
CA GLU A 51 -16.52 3.10 -1.27
C GLU A 51 -15.48 4.23 -1.17
N GLY A 52 -14.20 3.89 -1.31
CA GLY A 52 -13.07 4.81 -1.20
C GLY A 52 -12.66 5.09 0.25
N GLU A 53 -13.12 4.28 1.21
CA GLU A 53 -12.70 4.40 2.61
C GLU A 53 -11.33 3.76 2.83
N PHE A 54 -10.50 4.44 3.61
CA PHE A 54 -9.18 3.93 3.96
C PHE A 54 -9.30 2.75 4.94
N VAL A 55 -8.87 1.57 4.51
CA VAL A 55 -8.92 0.35 5.32
C VAL A 55 -7.58 0.05 6.03
N GLY A 56 -6.46 0.51 5.50
CA GLY A 56 -5.15 0.24 6.10
C GLY A 56 -3.96 0.32 5.14
N TYR A 57 -2.81 -0.13 5.63
CA TYR A 57 -1.57 -0.22 4.85
C TYR A 57 -1.21 -1.68 4.54
N TRP A 58 -0.81 -1.94 3.31
CA TRP A 58 -0.37 -3.26 2.85
C TRP A 58 1.14 -3.47 3.13
N LYS A 59 1.53 -4.72 3.45
CA LYS A 59 2.89 -5.13 3.87
C LYS A 59 3.55 -6.06 2.87
#